data_AF-E9PQ87-F1
#
_entry.id   AF-E9PQ87-F1
#
_cell.length_a   1.000
_cell.length_b   1.000
_cell.length_c   1.000
_cell.angle_alpha   90.00
_cell.angle_beta   90.00
_cell.angle_gamma   90.00
#
_symmetry.space_group_name_H-M   'P 1'
#
loop_
_entity.id
_entity.type
_entity.pdbx_description
1 polymer ?
#
loop_
_entity_poly.entity_id
_entity_poly.type
_entity_poly.pdbx_seq_one_letter_code
_entity_poly.pdbx_strand_id
1 'polypeptide(L)' 'MREQYMRTGEGFLLVFSVTDRGSFEEIYKFQRQILRVKDRDEFPMILIGNKADLDHQRQVTQEEGQQLA' A
#
# COMPACT_ATOMS: atom_id res chain seq x y z
N MET A 1 -0.16 -12.91 14.40
CA MET A 1 0.93 -12.86 13.40
C MET A 1 1.06 -11.46 12.78
N ARG A 2 0.12 -10.99 11.93
CA ARG A 2 0.22 -9.65 11.28
C ARG A 2 0.39 -8.48 12.25
N GLU A 3 -0.40 -8.43 13.32
CA GLU A 3 -0.30 -7.34 14.31
C GLU A 3 1.07 -7.26 14.98
N GLN A 4 1.74 -8.40 15.20
CA GLN A 4 3.05 -8.40 15.84
C GLN A 4 4.09 -7.71 14.96
N TYR A 5 4.09 -8.02 13.66
CA TYR A 5 4.94 -7.34 12.68
C TYR A 5 4.58 -5.86 12.51
N MET A 6 3.28 -5.52 12.62
CA MET A 6 2.86 -4.12 12.63
C MET A 6 3.36 -3.37 13.87
N ARG A 7 3.43 -4.01 15.04
CA ARG A 7 3.96 -3.40 16.26
C ARG A 7 5.48 -3.21 16.18
N THR A 8 6.23 -4.20 15.71
CA THR A 8 7.70 -4.16 15.73
C THR A 8 8.35 -3.56 14.49
N GLY A 9 7.68 -3.53 13.35
CA GLY A 9 8.28 -3.06 12.08
C GLY A 9 8.59 -1.57 12.09
N GLU A 10 9.75 -1.17 11.58
CA GLU A 10 10.20 0.24 11.56
C GLU A 10 9.79 1.00 10.29
N GLY A 11 9.29 0.29 9.29
CA GLY A 11 8.76 0.83 8.04
C GLY A 11 7.95 -0.22 7.29
N PHE A 12 7.09 0.22 6.37
CA PHE A 12 6.25 -0.68 5.59
C PHE A 12 6.30 -0.38 4.09
N LEU A 13 6.28 -1.44 3.29
CA LEU A 13 6.01 -1.35 1.86
C LEU A 13 4.53 -1.70 1.65
N LEU A 14 3.77 -0.76 1.10
CA LEU A 14 2.38 -0.95 0.73
C LEU A 14 2.33 -1.30 -0.75
N VAL A 15 2.15 -2.58 -1.04
CA VAL A 15 2.26 -3.11 -2.40
C VAL A 15 0.88 -3.45 -2.94
N PHE A 16 0.52 -2.89 -4.09
CA PHE A 16 -0.66 -3.28 -4.87
C PHE A 16 -0.24 -3.83 -6.24
N SER A 17 -1.13 -4.51 -6.95
CA SER A 17 -0.91 -4.97 -8.32
C SER A 17 -1.54 -3.99 -9.29
N VAL A 18 -0.80 -3.47 -10.28
CA VAL A 18 -1.36 -2.54 -11.27
C VAL A 18 -2.46 -3.16 -12.12
N THR A 19 -2.55 -4.50 -12.13
CA THR A 19 -3.58 -5.28 -12.82
C THR A 19 -4.78 -5.65 -11.95
N ASP A 20 -4.86 -5.17 -10.71
CA ASP A 20 -5.95 -5.49 -9.78
C ASP A 20 -6.35 -4.23 -8.99
N ARG A 21 -7.46 -3.62 -9.40
CA ARG A 21 -8.02 -2.43 -8.74
C ARG A 21 -8.34 -2.67 -7.26
N GLY A 22 -8.83 -3.86 -6.90
CA GLY A 22 -9.18 -4.18 -5.53
C GLY A 22 -7.98 -4.09 -4.59
N SER A 23 -6.83 -4.59 -5.04
CA SER A 23 -5.57 -4.49 -4.28
C SER A 23 -5.14 -3.04 -4.03
N PHE A 24 -5.43 -2.12 -4.96
CA PHE A 24 -5.13 -0.69 -4.80
C PHE A 24 -6.07 -0.03 -3.78
N GLU A 25 -7.36 -0.34 -3.82
CA GLU A 25 -8.35 0.19 -2.86
C GLU A 25 -8.09 -0.28 -1.42
N GLU A 26 -7.49 -1.45 -1.24
CA GLU A 26 -7.12 -1.97 0.08
C GLU A 26 -5.95 -1.23 0.74
N ILE A 27 -5.12 -0.50 -0.02
CA ILE A 27 -3.95 0.24 0.50
C ILE A 27 -4.35 1.18 1.65
N TYR A 28 -5.45 1.91 1.49
CA TYR A 28 -5.93 2.84 2.51
C TYR A 28 -6.33 2.12 3.81
N LYS A 29 -6.90 0.90 3.71
CA LYS A 29 -7.25 0.09 4.87
C LYS A 29 -5.98 -0.37 5.61
N PHE A 30 -4.95 -0.78 4.88
CA PHE A 30 -3.67 -1.21 5.47
C PHE A 30 -2.91 -0.06 6.13
N GLN A 31 -2.81 1.09 5.46
CA GLN A 31 -2.19 2.30 6.01
C GLN A 31 -2.85 2.67 7.36
N ARG A 32 -4.18 2.76 7.41
CA ARG A 32 -4.92 3.07 8.64
C ARG A 32 -4.71 2.06 9.75
N GLN A 33 -4.64 0.77 9.42
CA GLN A 33 -4.35 -0.27 10.41
C GLN A 33 -2.95 -0.13 10.98
N ILE A 34 -1.95 0.16 10.16
CA ILE A 34 -0.56 0.39 10.60
C ILE A 34 -0.50 1.60 11.52
N LEU A 35 -1.05 2.75 11.10
CA LEU A 35 -1.07 3.98 11.91
C LEU A 35 -1.74 3.76 13.26
N ARG A 36 -2.88 3.06 13.29
CA ARG A 36 -3.59 2.70 14.53
C ARG A 36 -2.75 1.81 15.44
N VAL A 37 -2.04 0.83 14.90
CA VAL A 37 -1.18 -0.07 15.69
C VAL A 37 0.08 0.66 16.21
N LYS A 38 0.57 1.63 15.44
CA LYS A 38 1.72 2.47 15.81
C LYS A 38 1.38 3.61 16.75
N ASP A 39 0.10 3.96 16.86
CA ASP A 39 -0.40 5.11 17.62
C ASP A 39 0.28 6.41 17.17
N ARG A 40 0.29 6.65 15.85
CA ARG A 40 0.88 7.82 15.20
C ARG A 40 0.06 8.25 14.00
N ASP A 41 0.12 9.55 13.68
CA ASP A 41 -0.50 10.11 12.47
C ASP A 41 0.36 9.87 11.22
N GLU A 42 1.68 9.76 11.39
CA GLU A 42 2.65 9.50 10.32
C GLU A 42 3.60 8.35 10.69
N PHE A 43 3.95 7.53 9.70
CA PHE A 43 4.90 6.43 9.85
C PHE A 43 5.63 6.15 8.52
N PRO A 44 6.92 5.76 8.52
CA PRO A 44 7.65 5.46 7.29
C PRO A 44 6.97 4.37 6.44
N MET A 45 6.44 4.77 5.29
CA MET A 45 5.73 3.89 4.36
C MET A 45 6.06 4.25 2.91
N ILE A 46 6.15 3.25 2.03
CA ILE A 46 6.35 3.44 0.59
C ILE A 46 5.25 2.71 -0.16
N LEU A 47 4.56 3.40 -1.08
CA LEU A 47 3.60 2.80 -1.99
C LEU A 47 4.31 2.20 -3.20
N ILE A 48 3.96 0.96 -3.56
CA ILE A 48 4.56 0.23 -4.68
C ILE A 48 3.45 -0.34 -5.57
N GLY A 49 3.41 0.10 -6.83
CA GLY A 49 2.63 -0.53 -7.89
C GLY A 49 3.41 -1.68 -8.54
N ASN A 50 3.08 -2.90 -8.19
CA ASN A 50 3.73 -4.13 -8.68
C ASN A 50 3.12 -4.61 -10.00
N LYS A 51 3.85 -5.48 -10.72
CA LYS A 51 3.49 -6.06 -12.04
C LYS A 51 3.39 -5.04 -13.18
N ALA A 52 4.26 -4.03 -13.16
CA ALA A 52 4.28 -2.96 -14.17
C ALA A 52 4.56 -3.47 -15.59
N ASP A 53 5.13 -4.68 -15.72
CA ASP A 53 5.34 -5.39 -16.99
C ASP A 53 4.04 -5.78 -17.70
N LEU A 54 2.93 -5.93 -16.98
CA LEU A 54 1.63 -6.34 -17.53
C LEU A 54 0.78 -5.13 -17.98
N ASP A 55 1.37 -4.26 -18.80
CA ASP A 55 0.74 -2.97 -19.15
C ASP A 55 -0.60 -3.10 -19.87
N HIS A 56 -0.76 -4.11 -20.73
CA HIS A 56 -2.03 -4.41 -21.41
C HIS A 56 -3.17 -4.83 -20.48
N GLN A 57 -2.85 -5.23 -19.24
CA GLN A 57 -3.81 -5.61 -18.21
C GLN A 57 -3.92 -4.56 -17.11
N ARG A 58 -3.29 -3.39 -17.30
CA ARG A 58 -3.29 -2.31 -16.32
C ARG A 58 -4.70 -1.82 -16.04
N GLN A 59 -5.07 -1.85 -14.76
CA GLN A 59 -6.32 -1.31 -14.23
C GLN A 59 -6.09 -0.04 -13.38
N VAL A 60 -4.84 0.21 -12.97
CA VAL A 60 -4.45 1.39 -12.18
C VAL A 60 -3.36 2.16 -12.91
N THR A 61 -3.64 3.43 -13.21
CA THR A 61 -2.71 4.33 -13.88
C THR A 61 -1.60 4.80 -12.94
N GLN A 62 -0.50 5.31 -13.50
CA GLN A 62 0.57 5.90 -12.69
C GLN A 62 0.08 7.16 -11.96
N GLU A 63 -0.78 7.95 -12.60
CA GLU A 63 -1.35 9.16 -12.01
C GLU A 63 -2.22 8.84 -10.79
N GLU A 64 -3.10 7.83 -10.86
CA GLU A 64 -3.87 7.38 -9.69
C GLU A 64 -2.97 6.92 -8.54
N GLY A 65 -1.88 6.22 -8.87
CA GLY A 65 -0.88 5.82 -7.88
C GLY A 65 -0.21 7.02 -7.20
N GLN A 66 0.12 8.07 -7.97
CA GLN A 66 0.73 9.30 -7.45
C GLN A 66 -0.26 10.15 -6.64
N GLN A 67 -1.54 10.16 -7.01
CA GLN A 67 -2.58 10.89 -6.26
C GLN A 67 -2.88 10.25 -4.89
N LEU A 68 -2.64 8.94 -4.73
CA LEU A 68 -2.83 8.24 -3.45
C LEU A 68 -1.64 8.40 -2.50
N ALA A 69 -0.44 8.63 -3.03
CA ALA A 69 0.81 8.76 -2.27
C ALA A 69 0.96 10.16 -1.66
#